data_AF-A0A850XF91-F1
#
_entry.id   AF-A0A850XF91-F1
#
_cell.length_a   1.000
_cell.length_b   1.000
_cell.length_c   1.000
_cell.angle_alpha   90.00
_cell.angle_beta   90.00
_cell.angle_gamma   90.00
#
_symmetry.space_group_name_H-M   'P 1'
#
loop_
_entity.id
_entity.type
_entity.pdbx_description
1 polymer ?
#
loop_
_entity_poly.entity_id
_entity_poly.type
_entity_poly.pdbx_seq_one_letter_code
_entity_poly.pdbx_strand_id
1 'polypeptide(L)' 'PPLGPAPCQRFHASCGQNVALGAEGTGAARVAGFCHGLVFSRSSLRPGERFEVRIEALDERWAGSVRLGLAALPPGQGPP' A
#
# COMPACT_ATOMS: atom_id res chain seq x y z
N PRO A 1 24.19 -12.47 1.76
CA PRO A 1 23.19 -13.41 1.19
C PRO A 1 22.73 -12.95 -0.21
N PRO A 2 22.54 -13.86 -1.19
CA PRO A 2 22.11 -13.44 -2.50
C PRO A 2 20.66 -12.96 -2.40
N LEU A 3 20.40 -11.73 -2.87
CA LEU A 3 19.06 -11.21 -3.08
C LEU A 3 18.49 -11.96 -4.28
N GLY A 4 17.84 -13.10 -4.05
CA GLY A 4 16.93 -13.67 -5.04
C GLY A 4 15.93 -12.58 -5.48
N PRO A 5 15.38 -12.66 -6.71
CA PRO A 5 14.44 -11.64 -7.18
C PRO A 5 13.37 -11.45 -6.11
N ALA A 6 13.25 -10.21 -5.63
CA ALA A 6 12.26 -9.89 -4.62
C ALA A 6 10.90 -10.38 -5.16
N PRO A 7 10.08 -11.07 -4.35
CA PRO A 7 8.74 -11.43 -4.78
C PRO A 7 8.06 -10.16 -5.32
N CYS A 8 7.37 -10.27 -6.46
CA CYS A 8 6.66 -9.12 -7.03
C CYS A 8 5.57 -8.68 -6.04
N GLN A 9 5.93 -7.77 -5.15
CA GLN A 9 5.07 -7.23 -4.12
C GLN A 9 4.01 -6.38 -4.81
N ARG A 10 2.75 -6.74 -4.60
CA ARG A 10 1.58 -6.04 -5.14
C ARG A 10 0.73 -5.56 -3.97
N PHE A 11 -0.03 -4.50 -4.18
CA PHE A 11 -1.10 -4.06 -3.29
C PHE A 11 -2.31 -4.98 -3.43
N HIS A 12 -3.04 -5.13 -2.33
CA HIS A 12 -4.27 -5.90 -2.26
C HIS A 12 -5.44 -5.11 -2.87
N ALA A 13 -6.39 -5.80 -3.51
CA ALA A 13 -7.56 -5.16 -4.13
C ALA A 13 -8.50 -4.50 -3.11
N SER A 14 -8.59 -5.05 -1.89
CA SER A 14 -9.25 -4.37 -0.77
C SER A 14 -8.39 -3.19 -0.33
N CYS A 15 -8.79 -2.01 -0.77
CA CYS A 15 -8.19 -0.72 -0.47
C CYS A 15 -9.27 0.31 -0.12
N GLY A 16 -8.86 1.46 0.38
CA GLY A 16 -9.78 2.53 0.75
C GLY A 16 -10.51 3.13 -0.45
N GLN A 17 -11.69 3.68 -0.20
CA GLN A 17 -12.60 4.21 -1.24
C GLN A 17 -11.96 5.29 -2.13
N ASN A 18 -10.96 6.00 -1.63
CA ASN A 18 -10.29 7.09 -2.34
C ASN A 18 -9.00 6.65 -3.03
N VAL A 19 -8.79 5.34 -3.22
CA VAL A 19 -7.59 4.77 -3.85
C VAL A 19 -7.91 4.20 -5.22
N ALA A 20 -7.08 4.52 -6.21
CA ALA A 20 -7.00 3.79 -7.47
C ALA A 20 -5.71 2.95 -7.49
N LEU A 21 -5.84 1.65 -7.78
CA LEU A 21 -4.70 0.76 -7.98
C LEU A 21 -4.26 0.78 -9.44
N GLY A 22 -2.95 0.75 -9.67
CA GLY A 22 -2.39 0.57 -11.01
C GLY A 22 -2.70 -0.82 -11.57
N ALA A 23 -2.63 -0.98 -12.90
CA ALA A 23 -3.01 -2.21 -13.60
C ALA A 23 -2.27 -3.46 -13.09
N GLU A 24 -0.99 -3.34 -12.76
CA GLU A 24 -0.18 -4.44 -12.22
C GLU A 24 -0.32 -4.62 -10.70
N GLY A 25 -1.05 -3.73 -10.03
CA GLY A 25 -1.18 -3.68 -8.59
C GLY A 25 0.11 -3.29 -7.88
N THR A 26 1.12 -2.77 -8.57
CA THR A 26 2.37 -2.27 -7.97
C THR A 26 2.35 -0.78 -7.65
N GLY A 27 1.36 -0.06 -8.19
CA GLY A 27 1.11 1.35 -7.92
C GLY A 27 -0.24 1.56 -7.22
N ALA A 28 -0.33 2.62 -6.42
CA ALA A 28 -1.56 3.07 -5.80
C ALA A 28 -1.54 4.61 -5.71
N ALA A 29 -2.66 5.24 -6.08
CA ALA A 29 -2.81 6.69 -6.04
C ALA A 29 -4.09 7.08 -5.28
N ARG A 30 -4.01 8.11 -4.44
CA ARG A 30 -5.20 8.73 -3.85
C ARG A 30 -5.85 9.64 -4.89
N VAL A 31 -7.11 9.39 -5.23
CA VAL A 31 -7.82 10.10 -6.31
C VAL A 31 -8.81 11.16 -5.82
N ALA A 32 -9.23 11.11 -4.55
CA ALA A 32 -10.18 12.06 -3.98
C ALA A 32 -10.02 12.20 -2.45
N GLY A 33 -10.51 13.32 -1.89
CA GLY A 33 -10.57 13.57 -0.43
C GLY A 33 -9.20 13.50 0.27
N PHE A 34 -9.17 13.63 1.60
CA PHE A 34 -7.95 13.45 2.43
C PHE A 34 -7.91 12.13 3.21
N CYS A 35 -9.05 11.47 3.33
CA CYS A 35 -9.26 10.23 4.09
C CYS A 35 -9.43 9.02 3.15
N HIS A 36 -9.64 7.83 3.72
CA HIS A 36 -9.86 6.58 2.97
C HIS A 36 -8.77 6.24 1.93
N GLY A 37 -7.52 6.60 2.23
CA GLY A 37 -6.33 6.35 1.38
C GLY A 37 -5.53 5.10 1.76
N LEU A 38 -6.16 4.10 2.41
CA LEU A 38 -5.46 2.94 2.97
C LEU A 38 -5.25 1.85 1.90
N VAL A 39 -4.05 1.26 1.88
CA VAL A 39 -3.71 0.08 1.07
C VAL A 39 -2.96 -0.95 1.91
N PHE A 40 -3.04 -2.21 1.48
CA PHE A 40 -2.35 -3.33 2.12
C PHE A 40 -1.50 -4.09 1.10
N SER A 41 -0.51 -4.85 1.56
CA SER A 41 0.16 -5.84 0.71
C SER A 41 -0.82 -6.94 0.30
N ARG A 42 -0.69 -7.45 -0.92
CA ARG A 42 -1.54 -8.52 -1.47
C ARG A 42 -1.40 -9.83 -0.68
N SER A 43 -0.20 -10.08 -0.16
CA SER A 43 0.14 -11.26 0.63
C SER A 43 0.77 -10.85 1.95
N SER A 44 0.65 -11.71 2.96
CA SER A 44 1.32 -11.51 4.25
C SER A 44 2.83 -11.53 4.09
N LEU A 45 3.51 -10.63 4.79
CA LEU A 45 4.97 -10.57 4.82
C LEU A 45 5.54 -11.64 5.75
N ARG A 46 6.56 -12.36 5.30
CA ARG A 46 7.34 -13.28 6.15
C ARG A 46 8.33 -12.48 7.01
N PRO A 47 8.74 -13.01 8.18
CA PRO A 47 9.81 -12.41 8.97
C PRO A 47 11.07 -12.17 8.12
N GLY A 48 11.60 -10.95 8.14
CA GLY A 48 12.77 -10.55 7.34
C GLY A 48 12.49 -10.26 5.87
N GLU A 49 11.25 -10.44 5.39
CA GLU A 49 10.85 -10.05 4.04
C GLU A 49 10.77 -8.53 3.93
N ARG A 50 11.31 -7.99 2.84
CA ARG A 50 11.25 -6.56 2.54
C ARG A 50 10.05 -6.25 1.65
N PHE A 51 9.34 -5.20 2.02
CA PHE A 51 8.34 -4.55 1.18
C PHE A 51 8.76 -3.10 1.01
N GLU A 52 9.26 -2.78 -0.17
CA GLU A 52 9.79 -1.45 -0.50
C GLU A 52 8.70 -0.62 -1.17
N VAL A 53 8.57 0.64 -0.77
CA VAL A 53 7.59 1.58 -1.33
C VAL A 53 8.32 2.81 -1.82
N ARG A 54 7.97 3.26 -3.03
CA ARG A 54 8.45 4.51 -3.61
C ARG A 54 7.31 5.50 -3.69
N ILE A 55 7.57 6.75 -3.30
CA ILE A 55 6.66 7.86 -3.59
C ILE A 55 6.93 8.31 -5.02
N GLU A 56 5.94 8.12 -5.90
CA GLU A 56 6.05 8.46 -7.33
C GLU A 56 5.66 9.92 -7.60
N ALA A 57 4.67 10.44 -6.87
CA ALA A 57 4.16 11.79 -7.03
C ALA A 57 3.63 12.35 -5.70
N LEU A 58 3.62 13.68 -5.59
CA LEU A 58 3.02 14.43 -4.49
C LEU A 58 1.92 15.33 -5.05
N ASP A 59 0.84 15.48 -4.32
CA ASP A 59 -0.24 16.44 -4.63
C ASP A 59 -0.11 17.64 -3.69
N GLU A 60 0.38 18.76 -4.22
CA GLU A 60 0.71 19.97 -3.46
C GLU A 60 -0.50 20.64 -2.78
N ARG A 61 -1.73 20.23 -3.14
CA ARG A 61 -2.96 20.73 -2.49
C ARG A 61 -3.14 20.22 -1.06
N TRP A 62 -2.36 19.22 -0.65
CA TRP A 62 -2.50 18.58 0.66
C TRP A 62 -1.24 18.72 1.49
N ALA A 63 -1.41 19.11 2.75
CA ALA A 63 -0.39 19.00 3.78
C ALA A 63 -0.67 17.78 4.67
N GLY A 64 0.36 17.03 5.03
CA GLY A 64 0.22 15.87 5.90
C GLY A 64 1.38 14.88 5.79
N SER A 65 1.16 13.67 6.29
CA SER A 65 2.17 12.59 6.32
C SER A 65 1.61 11.30 5.75
N VAL A 66 2.46 10.55 5.04
CA VAL A 66 2.19 9.13 4.75
C VAL A 66 2.58 8.30 5.97
N ARG A 67 1.72 7.35 6.36
CA ARG A 67 2.00 6.39 7.44
C ARG A 67 2.15 5.00 6.86
N LEU A 68 3.15 4.27 7.34
CA LEU A 68 3.46 2.90 6.97
C LEU A 68 3.59 2.07 8.25
N GLY A 69 3.17 0.81 8.19
CA GLY A 69 3.20 -0.08 9.34
C GLY A 69 2.78 -1.50 8.97
N LEU A 70 2.62 -2.35 10.00
CA LEU A 70 2.17 -3.72 9.86
C LEU A 70 0.75 -3.85 10.41
N ALA A 71 -0.06 -4.69 9.76
CA ALA A 71 -1.38 -5.09 10.25
C ALA A 71 -1.36 -6.59 10.54
N ALA A 72 -1.91 -6.99 11.69
CA ALA A 72 -2.08 -8.40 12.04
C ALA A 72 -3.39 -9.00 11.49
N LEU A 73 -4.31 -8.14 11.01
CA LEU A 73 -5.59 -8.53 10.44
C LEU A 73 -5.55 -8.50 8.91
N PRO A 74 -6.29 -9.39 8.23
CA PRO A 74 -6.40 -9.38 6.78
C PRO A 74 -6.99 -8.06 6.23
N PRO A 75 -6.66 -7.68 4.99
CA PRO A 75 -7.26 -6.52 4.33
C PRO A 75 -8.80 -6.62 4.31
N GLY A 76 -9.48 -5.53 4.67
CA GLY A 76 -10.95 -5.47 4.71
C GLY A 76 -11.59 -6.00 6.00
N GLN A 77 -10.80 -6.47 6.97
CA GLN A 77 -11.28 -6.91 8.29
C GLN A 77 -10.87 -5.97 9.43
N GLY A 78 -10.41 -4.76 9.10
CA GLY A 78 -10.08 -3.73 10.09
C GLY A 78 -11.34 -3.15 10.76
N PRO A 79 -11.19 -2.44 11.89
CA PRO A 79 -12.32 -1.77 12.55
C PRO A 79 -13.02 -0.80 11.57
N PRO A 80 -14.34 -0.59 11.74
CA PRO A 80 -15.17 0.22 10.84
C PRO A 80 -14.67 1.66 10.70
#